data_AF-A0A813L720-F1
#
_entry.id   AF-A0A813L720-F1
#
_cell.length_a   1.000
_cell.length_b   1.000
_cell.length_c   1.000
_cell.angle_alpha   90.00
_cell.angle_beta   90.00
_cell.angle_gamma   90.00
#
_symmetry.space_group_name_H-M   'P 1'
#
loop_
_entity.id
_entity.type
_entity.pdbx_description
1 polymer ?
#
loop_
_entity_poly.entity_id
_entity_poly.type
_entity_poly.pdbx_seq_one_letter_code
_entity_poly.pdbx_strand_id
1 'polypeptide(L)'
;MANLLEPLTETTFADFNVLCTKAEGRDKLARLTQYVARAIVGGLAVMAPTSGSLFAKLEGHARTVMVQLASARRTHRWCKEFPVIQSIPQLFQLADPIDRAFELLQKISLATFMITDHIGQLKQWKILSGGKRSGTGTVQLGLKFFCFSNFIG
;
A
#
# COMPACT_ATOMS: atom_id res chain seq x y z
N MET A 1 7.10 19.79 30.98
CA MET A 1 5.97 19.34 30.14
C MET A 1 5.45 20.51 29.28
N ALA A 2 6.32 21.05 28.43
CA ALA A 2 6.00 21.97 27.34
C ALA A 2 7.09 21.69 26.28
N ASN A 3 6.78 21.79 24.99
CA ASN A 3 7.64 21.45 23.82
C ASN A 3 7.39 20.09 23.14
N LEU A 4 6.16 19.55 23.21
CA LEU A 4 5.74 18.46 22.30
C LEU A 4 4.72 18.92 21.23
N LEU A 5 4.37 20.21 21.19
CA LEU A 5 3.37 20.77 20.27
C LEU A 5 3.94 21.73 19.21
N GLU A 6 5.25 22.03 19.23
CA GLU A 6 5.85 23.04 18.33
C GLU A 6 6.05 22.64 16.85
N PRO A 7 6.02 21.38 16.38
CA PRO A 7 6.25 21.14 14.94
C PRO A 7 4.99 21.26 14.06
N LEU A 8 3.81 21.53 14.63
CA LEU A 8 2.54 21.47 13.88
C LEU A 8 2.11 22.78 13.21
N THR A 9 2.76 23.91 13.50
CA THR A 9 2.24 25.24 13.13
C THR A 9 2.91 25.93 11.94
N GLU A 10 4.04 25.44 11.43
CA GLU A 10 4.70 26.03 10.25
C GLU A 10 4.93 25.00 9.14
N THR A 11 3.88 24.26 8.74
CA THR A 11 3.95 23.55 7.45
C THR A 11 3.69 24.57 6.35
N THR A 12 4.76 25.08 5.74
CA THR A 12 4.62 26.06 4.65
C THR A 12 4.24 25.37 3.34
N PHE A 13 3.68 26.14 2.40
CA PHE A 13 3.47 25.64 1.03
C PHE A 13 4.77 25.16 0.37
N ALA A 14 5.93 25.70 0.78
CA ALA A 14 7.24 25.27 0.31
C ALA A 14 7.54 23.83 0.76
N ASP A 15 7.27 23.49 2.02
CA ASP A 15 7.47 22.13 2.55
C ASP A 15 6.54 21.12 1.88
N PHE A 16 5.30 21.52 1.60
CA PHE A 16 4.35 20.69 0.84
C PHE A 16 4.85 20.44 -0.59
N ASN A 17 5.38 21.46 -1.26
CA ASN A 17 5.96 21.30 -2.60
C ASN A 17 7.19 20.37 -2.57
N VAL A 18 8.06 20.50 -1.57
CA VAL A 18 9.21 19.59 -1.37
C VAL A 18 8.75 18.15 -1.10
N LEU A 19 7.65 17.96 -0.36
CA LEU A 19 7.08 16.64 -0.17
C LEU A 19 6.52 16.07 -1.48
N CYS A 20 5.88 16.89 -2.32
CA CYS A 20 5.38 16.50 -3.64
C CYS A 20 6.48 16.09 -4.63
N THR A 21 7.71 16.59 -4.49
CA THR A 21 8.83 16.17 -5.36
C THR A 21 9.33 14.76 -5.00
N LYS A 22 9.25 14.38 -3.73
CA LYS A 22 9.67 13.05 -3.25
C LYS A 22 8.70 11.96 -3.70
N ALA A 23 9.24 10.79 -4.08
CA ALA A 23 8.44 9.64 -4.47
C ALA A 23 7.49 9.18 -3.36
N GLU A 24 7.93 9.27 -2.10
CA GLU A 24 7.09 8.92 -0.94
C GLU A 24 5.93 9.89 -0.70
N GLY A 25 6.15 11.19 -0.90
CA GLY A 25 5.06 12.17 -0.80
C GLY A 25 4.02 11.94 -1.89
N ARG A 26 4.46 11.60 -3.10
CA ARG A 26 3.57 11.20 -4.20
C ARG A 26 2.77 9.93 -3.89
N ASP A 27 3.36 8.90 -3.27
CA ASP A 27 2.59 7.71 -2.82
C ASP A 27 1.54 8.06 -1.76
N LYS A 28 1.88 8.92 -0.79
CA LYS A 28 0.96 9.35 0.26
C LYS A 28 -0.22 10.14 -0.33
N LEU A 29 0.05 11.05 -1.26
CA LEU A 29 -1.00 11.80 -1.97
C LEU A 29 -1.85 10.87 -2.84
N ALA A 30 -1.23 9.95 -3.59
CA ALA A 30 -1.97 8.95 -4.36
C ALA A 30 -2.88 8.09 -3.47
N ARG A 31 -2.45 7.77 -2.25
CA ARG A 31 -3.25 7.04 -1.25
C ARG A 31 -4.43 7.86 -0.76
N LEU A 32 -4.22 9.14 -0.46
CA LEU A 32 -5.29 10.06 -0.07
C LEU A 32 -6.35 10.15 -1.18
N THR A 33 -5.93 10.42 -2.42
CA THR A 33 -6.82 10.49 -3.59
C THR A 33 -7.56 9.17 -3.83
N GLN A 34 -6.88 8.04 -3.63
CA GLN A 34 -7.52 6.72 -3.74
C GLN A 34 -8.60 6.52 -2.67
N TYR A 35 -8.40 6.98 -1.43
CA TYR A 35 -9.42 6.89 -0.39
C TYR A 35 -10.63 7.79 -0.67
N VAL A 36 -10.40 9.00 -1.19
CA VAL A 36 -11.49 9.89 -1.65
C VAL A 36 -12.29 9.20 -2.77
N ALA A 37 -11.60 8.64 -3.77
CA ALA A 37 -12.26 7.90 -4.85
C ALA A 37 -13.05 6.69 -4.31
N ARG A 38 -12.52 5.98 -3.32
CA ARG A 38 -13.21 4.86 -2.66
C ARG A 38 -14.44 5.32 -1.88
N ALA A 39 -14.39 6.47 -1.22
CA ALA A 39 -15.53 7.05 -0.53
C ALA A 39 -16.65 7.42 -1.52
N ILE A 40 -16.31 8.02 -2.67
CA ILE A 40 -17.26 8.33 -3.74
C ILE A 40 -17.91 7.04 -4.27
N VAL A 41 -17.12 6.02 -4.59
CA VAL A 41 -17.64 4.73 -5.06
C VAL A 41 -18.57 4.09 -4.01
N GLY A 42 -18.18 4.12 -2.73
CA GLY A 42 -18.99 3.58 -1.64
C GLY A 42 -20.31 4.34 -1.45
N GLY A 43 -20.27 5.68 -1.44
CA GLY A 43 -21.45 6.51 -1.30
C GLY A 43 -22.43 6.34 -2.45
N LEU A 44 -21.92 6.32 -3.69
CA LEU A 44 -22.75 6.10 -4.87
C LEU A 44 -23.31 4.67 -4.93
N ALA A 45 -22.58 3.66 -4.45
CA ALA A 45 -23.09 2.30 -4.35
C ALA A 45 -24.31 2.20 -3.41
N VAL A 46 -24.33 2.97 -2.30
CA VAL A 46 -25.50 3.04 -1.39
C VAL A 46 -26.69 3.70 -2.06
N MET A 47 -26.46 4.72 -2.90
CA MET A 47 -27.53 5.42 -3.62
C MET A 47 -28.13 4.59 -4.76
N ALA A 48 -27.46 3.51 -5.20
CA ALA A 48 -27.87 2.64 -6.31
C ALA A 48 -28.37 3.40 -7.55
N PRO A 49 -27.54 4.29 -8.15
CA PRO A 49 -27.96 5.17 -9.23
C PRO A 49 -28.37 4.38 -10.47
N THR A 50 -29.44 4.84 -11.13
CA THR A 50 -29.93 4.26 -12.38
C THR A 50 -28.83 4.25 -13.45
N SER A 51 -28.76 3.15 -14.21
CA SER A 51 -27.80 2.98 -15.31
C SER A 51 -27.88 4.14 -16.30
N GLY A 52 -26.73 4.70 -16.69
CA GLY A 52 -26.63 5.84 -17.62
C GLY A 52 -26.74 7.23 -16.98
N SER A 53 -27.12 7.32 -15.69
CA SER A 53 -27.15 8.60 -14.95
C SER A 53 -25.75 9.22 -14.78
N LEU A 54 -25.72 10.52 -14.47
CA LEU A 54 -24.46 11.22 -14.13
C LEU A 54 -23.74 10.56 -12.95
N PHE A 55 -24.48 10.08 -11.96
CA PHE A 55 -23.94 9.39 -10.80
C PHE A 55 -23.30 8.04 -11.18
N ALA A 56 -23.93 7.26 -12.07
CA ALA A 56 -23.33 6.03 -12.59
C ALA A 56 -22.02 6.31 -13.37
N LYS A 57 -21.97 7.40 -14.14
CA LYS A 57 -20.73 7.84 -14.82
C LYS A 57 -19.66 8.27 -13.82
N LEU A 58 -20.03 9.03 -12.79
CA LEU A 58 -19.11 9.46 -11.74
C LEU A 58 -18.52 8.27 -10.98
N GLU A 59 -19.35 7.27 -10.65
CA GLU A 59 -18.90 6.03 -10.03
C GLU A 59 -17.86 5.31 -10.91
N GLY A 60 -18.13 5.20 -12.22
CA GLY A 60 -17.20 4.59 -13.18
C GLY A 60 -15.84 5.29 -13.24
N HIS A 61 -15.82 6.63 -13.28
CA HIS A 61 -14.57 7.40 -13.25
C HIS A 61 -13.84 7.26 -11.92
N ALA A 62 -14.55 7.38 -10.80
CA ALA A 62 -13.97 7.22 -9.46
C ALA A 62 -13.37 5.82 -9.27
N ARG A 63 -14.06 4.78 -9.75
CA ARG A 63 -13.55 3.40 -9.74
C ARG A 63 -12.29 3.25 -10.59
N THR A 64 -12.24 3.88 -11.75
CA THR A 64 -11.06 3.86 -12.63
C THR A 64 -9.87 4.53 -11.95
N VAL A 65 -10.06 5.73 -11.40
CA VAL A 65 -9.03 6.45 -10.63
C VAL A 65 -8.53 5.60 -9.46
N MET A 66 -9.44 4.99 -8.71
CA MET A 66 -9.09 4.13 -7.57
C MET A 66 -8.21 2.95 -8.01
N VAL A 67 -8.57 2.24 -9.09
CA VAL A 67 -7.81 1.07 -9.56
C VAL A 67 -6.45 1.47 -10.14
N GLN A 68 -6.41 2.55 -10.94
CA GLN A 68 -5.16 3.02 -11.54
C GLN A 68 -4.17 3.53 -10.49
N LEU A 69 -4.63 4.33 -9.53
CA LEU A 69 -3.79 4.76 -8.40
C LEU A 69 -3.32 3.58 -7.56
N ALA A 70 -4.19 2.58 -7.29
CA ALA A 70 -3.77 1.38 -6.58
C ALA A 70 -2.65 0.62 -7.32
N SER A 71 -2.73 0.54 -8.65
CA SER A 71 -1.71 -0.10 -9.49
C SER A 71 -0.39 0.69 -9.47
N ALA A 72 -0.44 2.02 -9.65
CA ALA A 72 0.74 2.89 -9.60
C ALA A 72 1.42 2.88 -8.22
N ARG A 73 0.65 2.75 -7.14
CA ARG A 73 1.22 2.60 -5.80
C ARG A 73 1.91 1.25 -5.59
N ARG A 74 1.40 0.17 -6.21
CA ARG A 74 2.07 -1.13 -6.20
C ARG A 74 3.40 -1.08 -6.93
N THR A 75 3.48 -0.39 -8.06
CA THR A 75 4.77 -0.23 -8.78
C THR A 75 5.81 0.52 -7.95
N HIS A 76 5.40 1.54 -7.19
CA HIS A 76 6.29 2.24 -6.25
C HIS A 76 6.84 1.36 -5.11
N ARG A 77 6.27 0.17 -4.87
CA ARG A 77 6.80 -0.78 -3.88
C ARG A 77 7.90 -1.69 -4.42
N TRP A 78 8.12 -1.73 -5.72
CA TRP A 78 9.21 -2.53 -6.29
C TRP A 78 10.56 -2.06 -5.72
N CYS A 79 11.44 -3.02 -5.48
CA CYS A 79 12.77 -2.80 -4.89
C CYS A 79 12.75 -2.33 -3.43
N LYS A 80 11.59 -2.12 -2.79
CA LYS A 80 11.52 -1.78 -1.36
C LYS A 80 11.72 -3.00 -0.46
N GLU A 81 11.73 -4.20 -1.02
CA GLU A 81 12.06 -5.44 -0.32
C GLU A 81 13.56 -5.57 -0.03
N PHE A 82 14.44 -4.98 -0.85
CA PHE A 82 15.89 -5.04 -0.65
C PHE A 82 16.35 -4.51 0.72
N PRO A 83 15.95 -3.30 1.18
CA PRO A 83 16.35 -2.84 2.50
C PRO A 83 15.80 -3.72 3.63
N VAL A 84 14.63 -4.34 3.46
CA VAL A 84 14.08 -5.29 4.44
C VAL A 84 14.98 -6.52 4.52
N ILE A 85 15.37 -7.10 3.38
CA ILE A 85 16.25 -8.28 3.32
C ILE A 85 17.65 -7.94 3.86
N GLN A 86 18.18 -6.77 3.52
CA GLN A 86 19.49 -6.31 4.00
C GLN A 86 19.53 -6.06 5.51
N SER A 87 18.39 -5.82 6.15
CA SER A 87 18.31 -5.67 7.61
C SER A 87 18.34 -7.00 8.38
N ILE A 88 18.11 -8.14 7.72
CA ILE A 88 18.03 -9.46 8.36
C ILE A 88 19.32 -9.85 9.11
N PRO A 89 20.54 -9.67 8.54
CA PRO A 89 21.78 -10.05 9.23
C PRO A 89 21.98 -9.35 10.58
N GLN A 90 21.48 -8.12 10.73
CA GLN A 90 21.61 -7.33 11.96
C GLN A 90 20.78 -7.93 13.10
N LEU A 91 19.71 -8.66 12.79
CA LEU A 91 18.84 -9.30 13.79
C LEU A 91 19.56 -10.42 14.54
N PHE A 92 20.57 -11.05 13.95
CA PHE A 92 21.36 -12.08 14.65
C PHE A 92 22.21 -11.52 15.79
N GLN A 93 22.35 -10.19 15.88
CA GLN A 93 23.05 -9.51 16.96
C GLN A 93 22.15 -9.29 18.20
N LEU A 94 20.84 -9.54 18.10
CA LEU A 94 19.91 -9.45 19.24
C LEU A 94 20.27 -10.50 20.29
N ALA A 95 20.46 -10.08 21.55
CA ALA A 95 20.86 -10.96 22.64
C ALA A 95 19.75 -11.95 23.06
N ASP A 96 18.50 -11.49 23.06
CA ASP A 96 17.34 -12.33 23.41
C ASP A 96 16.94 -13.23 22.22
N PRO A 97 16.95 -14.56 22.37
CA PRO A 97 16.52 -15.48 21.32
C PRO A 97 15.03 -15.34 20.96
N ILE A 98 14.18 -14.91 21.89
CA ILE A 98 12.74 -14.74 21.66
C ILE A 98 12.48 -13.51 20.79
N ASP A 99 13.06 -12.37 21.17
CA ASP A 99 12.96 -11.12 20.37
C ASP A 99 13.54 -11.32 18.97
N ARG A 100 14.68 -12.01 18.88
CA ARG A 100 15.28 -12.38 17.60
C ARG A 100 14.33 -13.19 16.73
N ALA A 101 13.63 -14.17 17.30
CA ALA A 101 12.69 -15.01 16.55
C ALA A 101 11.48 -14.21 16.06
N PHE A 102 10.91 -13.33 16.88
CA PHE A 102 9.78 -12.48 16.48
C PHE A 102 10.16 -11.44 15.41
N GLU A 103 11.29 -10.77 15.56
CA GLU A 103 11.81 -9.83 14.55
C GLU A 103 12.14 -10.53 13.22
N LEU A 104 12.78 -11.70 13.26
CA LEU A 104 13.02 -12.49 12.06
C LEU A 104 11.70 -12.88 11.38
N LEU A 105 10.72 -13.35 12.16
CA LEU A 105 9.42 -13.75 11.64
C LEU A 105 8.68 -12.56 11.02
N GLN A 106 8.74 -11.38 11.64
CA GLN A 106 8.18 -10.14 11.11
C GLN A 106 8.82 -9.77 9.76
N LYS A 107 10.15 -9.78 9.66
CA LYS A 107 10.86 -9.38 8.43
C LYS A 107 10.67 -10.40 7.30
N ILE A 108 10.68 -11.69 7.62
CA ILE A 108 10.42 -12.76 6.64
C ILE A 108 8.98 -12.69 6.13
N SER A 109 8.00 -12.49 7.00
CA SER A 109 6.59 -12.36 6.58
C SER A 109 6.35 -11.08 5.77
N LEU A 110 7.01 -9.97 6.12
CA LEU A 110 6.99 -8.73 5.35
C LEU A 110 7.63 -8.90 3.96
N ALA A 111 8.81 -9.51 3.88
CA ALA A 111 9.46 -9.82 2.60
C ALA A 111 8.59 -10.74 1.73
N THR A 112 7.98 -11.76 2.34
CA THR A 112 7.05 -12.69 1.68
C THR A 112 5.84 -11.95 1.11
N PHE A 113 5.27 -11.01 1.86
CA PHE A 113 4.19 -10.15 1.38
C PHE A 113 4.61 -9.36 0.14
N MET A 114 5.77 -8.69 0.18
CA MET A 114 6.23 -7.86 -0.94
C MET A 114 6.47 -8.68 -2.21
N ILE A 115 7.13 -9.83 -2.08
CA ILE A 115 7.35 -10.76 -3.21
C ILE A 115 6.01 -11.25 -3.78
N THR A 116 5.06 -11.61 -2.91
CA THR A 116 3.74 -12.09 -3.34
C THR A 116 2.92 -10.98 -4.02
N ASP A 117 3.00 -9.73 -3.55
CA ASP A 117 2.36 -8.56 -4.17
C ASP A 117 2.93 -8.31 -5.58
N HIS A 118 4.26 -8.44 -5.76
CA HIS A 118 4.92 -8.34 -7.07
C HIS A 118 4.45 -9.43 -8.03
N ILE A 119 4.41 -10.70 -7.59
CA ILE A 119 3.90 -11.81 -8.40
C ILE A 119 2.43 -11.58 -8.77
N GLY A 120 1.62 -11.10 -7.82
CA GLY A 120 0.23 -10.75 -8.05
C GLY A 120 0.06 -9.66 -9.11
N GLN A 121 0.92 -8.63 -9.07
CA GLN A 121 0.95 -7.56 -10.05
C GLN A 121 1.37 -8.04 -11.44
N LEU A 122 2.42 -8.87 -11.53
CA LEU A 122 2.86 -9.46 -12.80
C LEU A 122 1.77 -10.33 -13.45
N LYS A 123 0.99 -11.06 -12.65
CA LYS A 123 -0.18 -11.80 -13.12
C LYS A 123 -1.30 -10.87 -13.60
N GLN A 124 -1.54 -9.73 -12.93
CA GLN A 124 -2.52 -8.73 -13.38
C GLN A 124 -2.12 -8.08 -14.71
N TRP A 125 -0.83 -7.87 -14.93
CA TRP A 125 -0.29 -7.37 -16.21
C TRP A 125 -0.19 -8.44 -17.30
N LYS A 126 -0.58 -9.70 -17.00
CA LYS A 126 -0.48 -10.84 -17.92
C LYS A 126 0.94 -11.15 -18.39
N ILE A 127 1.95 -10.73 -17.64
CA ILE A 127 3.35 -11.10 -17.87
C ILE A 127 3.58 -12.55 -17.42
N LEU A 128 2.97 -12.93 -16.30
CA LEU A 128 2.93 -14.31 -15.82
C LEU A 128 1.60 -14.96 -16.19
N SER A 129 1.66 -16.23 -16.60
CA SER A 129 0.47 -17.02 -16.89
C SER A 129 -0.36 -17.25 -15.62
N GLY A 130 -1.67 -17.10 -15.74
CA GLY A 130 -2.60 -17.32 -14.66
C GLY A 130 -4.04 -17.08 -15.11
N GLY A 131 -4.99 -17.82 -14.53
CA GLY A 131 -6.40 -17.68 -14.87
C GLY A 131 -6.95 -16.26 -14.60
N LYS A 132 -8.16 -15.96 -15.13
CA LYS A 132 -8.82 -14.63 -15.06
C LYS A 132 -8.85 -13.96 -13.67
N ARG A 133 -8.75 -14.72 -12.58
CA ARG A 133 -8.74 -14.23 -11.18
C ARG A 133 -7.44 -14.48 -10.40
N SER A 134 -6.42 -15.03 -11.05
CA SER A 134 -5.19 -15.48 -10.38
C SER A 134 -4.42 -14.34 -9.71
N GLY A 135 -4.35 -13.15 -10.33
CA GLY A 135 -3.66 -11.98 -9.78
C GLY A 135 -4.32 -11.46 -8.50
N THR A 136 -5.65 -11.31 -8.49
CA THR A 136 -6.39 -10.83 -7.30
C THR A 136 -6.27 -11.78 -6.12
N GLY A 137 -6.34 -13.10 -6.37
CA GLY A 137 -6.17 -14.11 -5.32
C GLY A 137 -4.75 -14.11 -4.72
N THR A 138 -3.71 -13.99 -5.56
CA THR A 138 -2.32 -13.88 -5.09
C THR A 138 -2.11 -12.60 -4.25
N VAL A 139 -2.67 -11.47 -4.65
CA VAL A 139 -2.61 -10.23 -3.85
C VAL A 139 -3.31 -10.39 -2.50
N GLN A 140 -4.47 -11.05 -2.44
CA GLN A 140 -5.17 -11.32 -1.18
C GLN A 140 -4.37 -12.24 -0.25
N LEU A 141 -3.68 -13.24 -0.81
CA LEU A 141 -2.78 -14.09 -0.03
C LEU A 141 -1.63 -13.28 0.57
N GLY A 142 -0.99 -12.42 -0.23
CA GLY A 142 0.04 -11.50 0.27
C GLY A 142 -0.48 -10.63 1.41
N LEU A 143 -1.69 -10.10 1.31
CA LEU A 143 -2.29 -9.26 2.35
C LEU A 143 -2.42 -9.99 3.69
N LYS A 144 -2.64 -11.31 3.70
CA LYS A 144 -2.67 -12.10 4.94
C LYS A 144 -1.31 -12.13 5.62
N PHE A 145 -0.23 -12.30 4.85
CA PHE A 145 1.14 -12.23 5.38
C PHE A 145 1.47 -10.83 5.92
N PHE A 146 0.99 -9.77 5.26
CA PHE A 146 1.12 -8.41 5.78
C PHE A 146 0.37 -8.21 7.10
N CYS A 147 -0.88 -8.68 7.21
CA CYS A 147 -1.61 -8.60 8.47
C CYS A 147 -0.90 -9.39 9.58
N PHE A 148 -0.37 -10.56 9.26
CA PHE A 148 0.40 -11.38 10.18
C PHE A 148 1.69 -10.68 10.65
N SER A 149 2.43 -10.04 9.74
CA SER A 149 3.66 -9.32 10.10
C SER A 149 3.40 -8.17 11.07
N ASN A 150 2.30 -7.42 10.90
CA ASN A 150 1.92 -6.32 11.80
C ASN A 150 1.30 -6.79 13.13
N PHE A 151 0.87 -8.06 13.22
CA PHE A 151 0.39 -8.60 14.48
C PHE A 151 1.55 -9.03 15.39
N ILE A 152 2.67 -9.44 14.78
CA ILE A 152 3.82 -10.00 15.50
C ILE A 152 4.80 -8.94 16.01
N GLY A 153 4.96 -7.83 15.29
CA GLY A 153 5.82 -6.71 15.72
C GLY A 153 5.08 -5.40 15.58
#